data_AF-A0A379YPW1-F1
#
_entry.id   AF-A0A379YPW1-F1
#
_cell.length_a   1.000
_cell.length_b   1.000
_cell.length_c   1.000
_cell.angle_alpha   90.00
_cell.angle_beta   90.00
_cell.angle_gamma   90.00
#
_symmetry.space_group_name_H-M   'P 1'
#
loop_
_entity.id
_entity.type
_entity.pdbx_description
1 polymer ?
#
loop_
_entity_poly.entity_id
_entity_poly.type
_entity_poly.pdbx_seq_one_letter_code
_entity_poly.pdbx_strand_id
1 'polypeptide(L)' 'MSDLAPVDLVIRTGGEHRISNFLLWQIAYAELYFTDVLWPDFDELVFEGALNAFAQRERRFGGTTPIGADAS' A
#
# COMPACT_ATOMS: atom_id res chain seq x y z
N MET A 1 -23.91 3.85 5.05
CA MET A 1 -22.71 3.09 4.64
C MET A 1 -21.65 4.16 4.42
N SER A 2 -20.51 4.11 5.14
CA SER A 2 -19.57 5.24 5.34
C SER A 2 -19.36 6.09 4.07
N ASP A 3 -19.55 7.41 4.15
CA ASP A 3 -19.43 8.36 3.03
C ASP A 3 -17.97 8.62 2.58
N LEU A 4 -17.04 7.75 2.96
CA LEU A 4 -15.61 7.88 2.70
C LEU A 4 -15.14 6.85 1.68
N ALA A 5 -14.23 7.26 0.80
CA ALA A 5 -13.59 6.36 -0.15
C ALA A 5 -12.80 5.26 0.58
N PRO A 6 -12.65 4.07 -0.02
CA PRO A 6 -11.78 3.01 0.49
C PRO A 6 -10.33 3.47 0.63
N VAL A 7 -9.59 2.86 1.56
CA VAL A 7 -8.16 3.13 1.71
C VAL A 7 -7.41 2.36 0.63
N ASP A 8 -6.65 3.07 -0.19
CA ASP A 8 -5.85 2.47 -1.27
C ASP A 8 -4.39 2.22 -0.87
N LEU A 9 -3.83 3.05 0.00
CA LEU A 9 -2.44 2.98 0.44
C LEU A 9 -2.33 3.28 1.94
N VAL A 10 -1.61 2.43 2.66
CA VAL A 10 -1.18 2.66 4.04
C VAL A 10 0.34 2.78 4.06
N ILE A 11 0.83 3.93 4.55
CA ILE A 11 2.26 4.16 4.76
C ILE A 11 2.56 4.00 6.26
N ARG A 12 3.54 3.16 6.58
CA ARG A 12 4.01 2.95 7.95
C ARG A 12 5.50 3.21 8.07
N THR A 13 5.83 4.19 8.90
CA THR A 13 7.18 4.65 9.22
C THR A 13 7.78 3.88 10.41
N GLY A 14 9.09 4.01 10.60
CA GLY A 14 9.80 3.51 11.78
C GLY A 14 10.19 2.03 11.73
N GLY A 15 10.25 1.42 10.54
CA GLY A 15 10.84 0.10 10.29
C GLY A 15 10.01 -1.11 10.75
N GLU A 16 8.80 -0.88 11.24
CA GLU A 16 7.97 -1.93 11.84
C GLU A 16 6.97 -2.52 10.84
N HIS A 17 7.14 -3.80 10.50
CA HIS A 17 6.30 -4.52 9.54
C HIS A 17 5.05 -5.13 10.20
N ARG A 18 4.28 -4.29 10.87
CA ARG A 18 3.01 -4.67 11.53
C ARG A 18 1.97 -3.60 11.31
N ILE A 19 0.69 -3.96 11.33
CA ILE A 19 -0.40 -2.98 11.25
C ILE A 19 -0.74 -2.41 12.63
N SER A 20 -0.45 -3.13 13.71
CA SER A 20 -0.76 -2.73 15.10
C SER A 20 -2.23 -2.35 15.30
N ASN A 21 -3.15 -3.17 14.79
CA ASN A 21 -4.59 -2.99 14.95
C ASN A 21 -5.16 -1.68 14.36
N PHE A 22 -4.48 -1.09 13.36
CA PHE A 22 -4.95 0.09 12.66
C PHE A 22 -5.84 -0.27 11.46
N LEU A 23 -7.09 0.21 11.48
CA LEU A 23 -8.04 0.17 10.35
C LEU A 23 -8.18 -1.18 9.63
N LEU A 24 -8.14 -2.29 10.38
CA LEU A 24 -8.05 -3.65 9.83
C LEU A 24 -9.07 -3.94 8.71
N TRP A 25 -10.31 -3.50 8.89
CA TRP A 25 -11.36 -3.70 7.88
C TRP A 25 -11.19 -2.79 6.67
N GLN A 26 -10.91 -1.52 6.91
CA GLN A 26 -10.81 -0.50 5.86
C GLN A 26 -9.60 -0.72 4.94
N ILE A 27 -8.54 -1.37 5.43
CA ILE A 27 -7.30 -1.59 4.68
C ILE A 27 -7.19 -2.99 4.07
N ALA A 28 -8.25 -3.80 4.10
CA ALA A 28 -8.23 -5.20 3.67
C ALA A 28 -7.67 -5.43 2.24
N TYR A 29 -7.80 -4.42 1.37
CA TYR A 29 -7.26 -4.41 0.01
C TYR A 29 -6.35 -3.20 -0.28
N ALA A 30 -5.92 -2.48 0.76
CA ALA A 30 -4.98 -1.40 0.62
C ALA A 30 -3.58 -1.95 0.36
N GLU A 31 -2.80 -1.24 -0.44
CA GLU A 31 -1.36 -1.49 -0.52
C GLU A 31 -0.68 -1.06 0.78
N LEU A 32 0.31 -1.84 1.20
CA LEU A 32 1.10 -1.55 2.38
C LEU A 32 2.51 -1.12 1.96
N TYR A 33 2.90 0.07 2.40
CA TYR A 33 4.24 0.61 2.23
C TYR A 33 4.89 0.81 3.61
N PHE A 34 5.99 0.10 3.85
CA PHE A 34 6.77 0.20 5.08
C PHE A 34 8.09 0.89 4.78
N THR A 35 8.51 1.79 5.66
CA THR A 35 9.79 2.51 5.55
C THR A 35 10.50 2.59 6.90
N ASP A 36 11.82 2.52 6.86
CA ASP A 36 12.70 2.69 8.02
C ASP A 36 12.80 4.15 8.48
N VAL A 37 12.39 5.11 7.63
CA VAL A 37 12.34 6.53 7.96
C VAL A 37 11.45 6.73 9.19
N LEU A 38 11.96 7.43 10.21
CA LEU A 38 11.20 7.76 11.40
C LEU A 38 10.18 8.85 11.09
N TRP A 39 9.04 8.85 11.80
CA TRP A 39 7.97 9.82 11.54
C TRP A 39 8.43 11.30 11.55
N PRO A 40 9.29 11.76 12.47
CA PRO A 40 9.78 13.14 12.44
C PRO A 40 10.62 13.50 11.20
N ASP A 41 11.20 12.50 10.55
CA ASP A 41 12.07 12.64 9.38
C ASP A 41 11.33 12.34 8.06
N PHE A 42 10.04 12.03 8.12
CA PHE A 42 9.22 11.72 6.95
C PHE A 42 8.81 13.01 6.23
N ASP A 43 9.41 13.28 5.08
CA ASP A 43 9.20 14.50 4.29
C ASP A 43 8.48 14.24 2.94
N GLU A 44 8.36 15.29 2.12
CA GLU A 44 7.72 15.24 0.80
C GLU A 44 8.42 14.26 -0.15
N LEU A 45 9.75 14.14 -0.10
CA LEU A 45 10.50 13.24 -0.96
C LEU A 45 10.21 11.77 -0.60
N VAL A 46 10.14 11.46 0.69
CA VAL A 46 9.78 10.12 1.15
C VAL A 46 8.32 9.80 0.78
N PHE A 47 7.42 10.78 0.89
CA PHE A 47 6.03 10.62 0.47
C PHE A 47 5.88 10.36 -1.03
N GLU A 48 6.56 11.13 -1.88
CA GLU A 48 6.61 10.89 -3.33
C GLU A 48 7.15 9.50 -3.66
N GLY A 49 8.19 9.05 -2.96
CA GLY A 49 8.72 7.69 -3.07
C GLY A 49 7.67 6.62 -2.79
N ALA A 50 6.85 6.82 -1.75
CA ALA A 50 5.75 5.91 -1.42
C ALA A 50 4.65 5.91 -2.49
N LEU A 51 4.30 7.07 -3.06
CA LEU A 51 3.32 7.17 -4.15
C LEU A 51 3.82 6.51 -5.43
N ASN A 52 5.09 6.71 -5.79
CA ASN A 52 5.70 6.07 -6.95
C ASN A 52 5.71 4.54 -6.79
N ALA A 53 6.05 4.03 -5.60
CA ALA A 53 5.98 2.61 -5.30
C ALA A 53 4.54 2.07 -5.39
N PHE A 54 3.54 2.84 -4.93
CA PHE A 54 2.14 2.48 -5.07
C PHE A 54 1.70 2.41 -6.54
N ALA A 55 2.05 3.42 -7.35
CA ALA A 55 1.68 3.49 -8.76
C ALA A 55 2.23 2.34 -9.62
N GLN A 56 3.34 1.72 -9.18
CA GLN A 56 3.95 0.57 -9.85
C GLN A 56 3.30 -0.78 -9.50
N ARG A 57 2.43 -0.85 -8.50
CA ARG A 57 1.78 -2.10 -8.09
C ARG A 57 0.47 -2.32 -8.83
N GLU A 58 0.34 -3.48 -9.46
CA GLU A 58 -0.93 -3.93 -10.02
C GLU A 58 -1.84 -4.51 -8.93
N ARG A 59 -2.94 -3.82 -8.64
CA ARG A 59 -3.97 -4.32 -7.73
C ARG A 59 -4.82 -5.35 -8.46
N ARG A 60 -4.64 -6.61 -8.08
CA ARG A 60 -5.35 -7.73 -8.72
C ARG A 60 -6.74 -7.99 -8.14
N PHE A 61 -7.09 -7.43 -6.97
CA PHE A 61 -8.39 -7.60 -6.30
C PHE A 61 -8.95 -9.05 -6.29
N GLY A 62 -8.08 -10.07 -6.23
CA GLY A 62 -8.45 -11.48 -6.29
C GLY A 62 -8.48 -12.11 -7.68
N GLY A 63 -8.14 -11.38 -8.74
CA GLY A 63 -7.89 -11.92 -10.07
C GLY A 63 -6.53 -12.63 -10.16
N THR A 64 -6.52 -13.91 -10.47
CA THR A 64 -5.31 -14.59 -10.88
C THR A 64 -4.97 -14.14 -12.29
N THR A 65 -3.82 -13.50 -12.51
CA THR A 65 -3.27 -13.36 -13.86
C THR A 65 -3.23 -14.76 -14.48
N PRO A 66 -3.83 -15.00 -15.66
CA PRO A 66 -3.75 -16.31 -16.28
C PRO A 66 -2.27 -16.63 -16.50
N ILE A 67 -1.79 -17.75 -15.94
CA ILE A 67 -0.49 -18.29 -16.32
C ILE A 67 -0.68 -18.82 -17.76
N GLY A 68 -0.25 -18.04 -18.76
CA GLY A 68 -0.17 -18.52 -20.15
C GLY A 68 -0.67 -17.60 -21.28
N ALA A 69 -0.65 -16.27 -21.16
CA ALA A 69 -0.90 -15.38 -22.31
C ALA A 69 0.39 -14.91 -23.02
N ASP A 70 1.54 -15.48 -22.65
CA ASP A 70 2.87 -15.07 -23.13
C ASP A 70 3.61 -16.29 -23.70
N ALA A 71 3.02 -16.97 -24.69
CA ALA A 71 3.74 -17.91 -25.53
C ALA A 71 3.05 -18.07 -26.90
N SER A 72 3.45 -17.20 -27.84
CA SER A 72 3.25 -17.24 -29.31
C SER A 72 1.83 -17.07 -29.87
#